data_AF-A0A7J4U6R6-F1
#
_entry.id   AF-A0A7J4U6R6-F1
#
_cell.length_a   1.000
_cell.length_b   1.000
_cell.length_c   1.000
_cell.angle_alpha   90.00
_cell.angle_beta   90.00
_cell.angle_gamma   90.00
#
_symmetry.space_group_name_H-M   'P 1'
#
loop_
_entity.id
_entity.type
_entity.pdbx_description
1 polymer ?
#
loop_
_entity_poly.entity_id
_entity_poly.type
_entity_poly.pdbx_seq_one_letter_code
_entity_poly.pdbx_strand_id
1 'polypeptide(L)' 'ENMCLQLLKDCGYRIIYGPDIACDGETPQRKDYKEVILLDHLRDAIDKLNPNIPKDA' A
#
# COMPACT_ATOMS: atom_id res chain seq x y z
N GLU A 1 -15.93 -7.30 -12.67
CA GLU A 1 -15.00 -6.75 -11.66
C GLU A 1 -15.38 -7.12 -10.23
N ASN A 2 -16.66 -6.97 -9.83
CA ASN A 2 -17.14 -7.32 -8.48
C ASN A 2 -16.76 -8.73 -8.00
N MET A 3 -16.79 -9.74 -8.89
CA MET A 3 -16.39 -11.11 -8.55
C MET A 3 -14.90 -11.21 -8.16
N CYS A 4 -14.01 -10.51 -8.87
CA CYS A 4 -12.58 -10.52 -8.55
C CYS A 4 -12.29 -9.81 -7.23
N LEU A 5 -12.94 -8.67 -6.99
CA LEU A 5 -12.81 -7.94 -5.72
C LEU A 5 -13.28 -8.78 -4.54
N GLN A 6 -14.39 -9.51 -4.70
CA GLN A 6 -14.88 -10.39 -3.65
C GLN A 6 -13.93 -11.55 -3.37
N LEU A 7 -13.38 -12.19 -4.41
CA LEU A 7 -12.38 -13.25 -4.25
C LEU A 7 -11.12 -12.74 -3.52
N LEU A 8 -10.61 -11.56 -3.87
CA LEU A 8 -9.48 -10.95 -3.19
C LEU A 8 -9.81 -10.65 -1.72
N LYS A 9 -11.02 -10.13 -1.45
CA LYS A 9 -11.49 -9.91 -0.07
C LYS A 9 -11.52 -11.20 0.74
N ASP A 10 -12.00 -12.30 0.14
CA ASP A 10 -12.03 -13.62 0.79
C ASP A 10 -10.63 -14.17 1.04
N CYS A 11 -9.64 -13.82 0.22
CA CYS A 11 -8.21 -14.08 0.47
C CYS A 11 -7.57 -13.15 1.52
N GLY A 12 -8.35 -12.25 2.15
CA GLY A 12 -7.87 -11.34 3.19
C GLY A 12 -7.34 -9.99 2.69
N TYR A 13 -7.51 -9.67 1.40
CA TYR A 13 -7.14 -8.36 0.88
C TYR A 13 -8.14 -7.29 1.30
N ARG A 14 -7.63 -6.10 1.62
CA ARG A 14 -8.46 -4.92 1.87
C ARG A 14 -8.76 -4.23 0.55
N ILE A 15 -10.03 -3.98 0.29
CA ILE A 15 -10.47 -3.12 -0.82
C ILE A 15 -10.45 -1.68 -0.31
N ILE A 16 -9.77 -0.80 -1.03
CA ILE A 16 -9.65 0.63 -0.72
C ILE A 16 -10.14 1.41 -1.94
N TYR A 17 -10.81 2.53 -1.69
CA TYR A 17 -11.25 3.41 -2.77
C TYR A 17 -10.06 4.22 -3.29
N GLY A 18 -9.80 4.09 -4.60
CA GLY A 18 -8.61 4.68 -5.23
C GLY A 18 -8.45 6.20 -5.01
N PRO A 19 -9.51 7.01 -5.16
CA PRO A 19 -9.45 8.44 -4.90
C PRO A 19 -9.02 8.81 -3.47
N ASP A 20 -9.38 8.03 -2.46
CA ASP A 20 -9.00 8.31 -1.07
C ASP A 20 -7.48 8.19 -0.86
N ILE A 21 -6.79 7.38 -1.68
CA ILE A 21 -5.34 7.15 -1.58
C ILE A 21 -4.52 7.81 -2.69
N ALA A 22 -5.16 8.54 -3.60
CA ALA A 22 -4.50 9.35 -4.62
C ALA A 22 -3.68 10.48 -3.97
N CYS A 23 -2.74 11.09 -4.69
CA CYS A 23 -1.87 12.13 -4.10
C CYS A 23 -2.62 13.40 -3.66
N ASP A 24 -3.83 13.60 -4.17
CA ASP A 24 -4.79 14.67 -3.86
C ASP A 24 -6.00 14.17 -3.05
N GLY A 25 -5.95 12.91 -2.58
CA GLY A 25 -6.99 12.27 -1.78
C GLY A 25 -6.91 12.57 -0.29
N GLU A 26 -7.82 11.98 0.49
CA GLU A 26 -7.90 12.15 1.95
C GLU A 26 -6.71 11.51 2.70
N THR A 27 -6.17 10.42 2.17
CA THR A 27 -5.06 9.63 2.73
C THR A 27 -4.01 9.32 1.66
N PRO A 28 -3.28 10.35 1.18
CA PRO A 28 -2.41 10.21 0.02
C PRO A 28 -1.27 9.22 0.28
N GLN A 29 -1.14 8.22 -0.60
CA GLN A 29 -0.05 7.23 -0.54
C GLN A 29 1.14 7.59 -1.45
N ARG A 30 1.00 8.66 -2.25
CA ARG A 30 2.01 9.20 -3.15
C ARG A 30 2.08 10.71 -2.99
N LYS A 31 3.25 11.29 -3.27
CA LYS A 31 3.42 12.75 -3.27
C LYS A 31 2.86 13.41 -4.53
N ASP A 32 2.95 12.71 -5.65
CA ASP A 32 2.40 13.13 -6.94
C ASP A 32 2.08 11.90 -7.81
N TYR A 33 1.51 12.13 -8.99
CA TYR A 33 1.14 11.08 -9.94
C TYR A 33 2.32 10.46 -10.71
N LYS A 34 3.54 11.02 -10.59
CA LYS A 34 4.75 10.52 -11.28
C LYS A 34 5.45 9.43 -10.47
N GLU A 35 5.31 9.47 -9.15
CA GLU A 35 5.75 8.39 -8.26
C GLU A 35 5.11 7.08 -8.69
N VAL A 36 5.90 6.04 -8.95
CA VAL A 36 5.41 4.70 -9.34
C VAL A 36 5.40 3.71 -8.17
N ILE A 37 6.14 4.03 -7.10
CA ILE A 37 6.32 3.19 -5.91
C ILE A 37 5.54 3.78 -4.75
N LEU A 38 4.91 2.92 -3.94
CA LEU A 38 4.38 3.30 -2.63
C LEU A 38 5.49 3.16 -1.60
N LEU A 39 6.24 4.25 -1.37
CA LEU A 39 7.49 4.21 -0.61
C LEU A 39 7.32 3.72 0.82
N ASP A 40 6.24 4.14 1.49
CA ASP A 40 5.98 3.75 2.88
C ASP A 40 5.61 2.26 2.97
N HIS A 41 4.82 1.75 2.02
CA HIS A 41 4.52 0.32 1.94
C HIS A 41 5.78 -0.51 1.69
N LEU A 42 6.69 -0.02 0.86
CA LEU A 42 7.96 -0.68 0.59
C LEU A 42 8.82 -0.76 1.87
N ARG A 43 8.92 0.35 2.61
CA ARG A 43 9.64 0.38 3.89
C ARG A 43 9.02 -0.56 4.92
N ASP A 44 7.70 -0.52 5.07
CA ASP A 44 6.97 -1.42 5.97
C ASP A 44 7.19 -2.89 5.61
N ALA A 45 7.23 -3.22 4.32
CA ALA A 45 7.52 -4.56 3.85
C ALA A 45 8.96 -4.98 4.17
N ILE A 46 9.94 -4.10 3.98
CA ILE A 46 11.35 -4.34 4.34
C ILE A 46 11.49 -4.58 5.84
N ASP A 47 10.89 -3.73 6.67
CA ASP A 47 10.89 -3.86 8.14
C ASP A 47 10.24 -5.17 8.58
N LYS A 48 9.09 -5.52 7.98
CA LYS A 48 8.36 -6.75 8.30
C LYS A 48 9.15 -8.01 7.94
N LEU A 49 9.86 -7.99 6.81
CA LEU A 49 10.65 -9.12 6.33
C LEU A 49 11.98 -9.27 7.10
N ASN A 50 12.50 -8.17 7.65
CA ASN A 50 13.79 -8.12 8.33
C ASN A 50 13.68 -7.71 9.81
N PRO A 51 12.91 -8.43 10.65
CA PRO A 51 12.66 -8.02 12.04
C PRO A 51 13.90 -7.97 12.93
N ASN A 52 15.00 -8.62 12.52
CA ASN A 52 16.26 -8.69 13.28
C ASN A 52 17.31 -7.68 12.78
N ILE A 53 17.03 -6.94 11.71
CA ILE A 53 17.94 -5.93 11.18
C ILE A 53 17.57 -4.58 11.84
N PRO A 54 18.53 -3.89 12.48
CA PRO A 54 18.30 -2.55 13.01
C PRO A 54 17.85 -1.58 11.91
N LYS A 55 16.89 -0.70 12.22
CA LYS A 55 16.28 0.22 11.24
C LYS A 55 17.23 1.31 10.72
N ASP A 56 18.38 1.44 11.37
CA ASP A 56 19.46 2.40 11.12
C ASP A 56 20.66 1.78 10.37
N ALA A 57 20.56 0.52 9.93
CA ALA A 57 21.59 -0.17 9.14
C ALA A 57 21.71 0.33 7.69
#